data_AF-S4REE3-F1
#
_entry.id   AF-S4REE3-F1
#
_cell.length_a   1.000
_cell.length_b   1.000
_cell.length_c   1.000
_cell.angle_alpha   90.00
_cell.angle_beta   90.00
_cell.angle_gamma   90.00
#
_symmetry.space_group_name_H-M   'P 1'
#
loop_
_entity.id
_entity.type
_entity.pdbx_description
1 polymer ?
#
loop_
_entity_poly.entity_id
_entity_poly.type
_entity_poly.pdbx_seq_one_letter_code
_entity_poly.pdbx_strand_id
1 'polypeptide(L)'
;LQENIISPMEESPIPELASKASEGDGAATSPRSQAKPFSVPHTKSLEARIREELLAQGLLDSEAEDEVLAELRKRQAELRAVTAHNRARKQAHIQRMAREEMRRQELRARARVADTEVMEAYRRIMGARQKKRTPTKKEKEHAWKVLKERESILKLLDA
;
A
#
# COMPACT_ATOMS: atom_id res chain seq x y z
N LEU A 1 -10.43 15.14 17.20
CA LEU A 1 -10.41 13.67 17.37
C LEU A 1 -11.36 13.13 16.33
N GLN A 2 -10.84 12.71 15.17
CA GLN A 2 -11.63 12.10 14.11
C GLN A 2 -11.02 10.71 13.90
N GLU A 3 -11.66 9.72 14.51
CA GLU A 3 -11.23 8.32 14.49
C GLU A 3 -11.65 7.71 13.16
N ASN A 4 -10.68 7.46 12.27
CA ASN A 4 -10.91 6.63 11.09
C ASN A 4 -10.87 5.16 11.51
N ILE A 5 -12.05 4.62 11.82
CA ILE A 5 -12.27 3.19 12.04
C ILE A 5 -12.33 2.52 10.67
N ILE A 6 -11.21 1.97 10.21
CA ILE A 6 -11.21 1.03 9.08
C ILE A 6 -11.47 -0.35 9.69
N SER A 7 -12.72 -0.80 9.66
CA SER A 7 -13.04 -2.20 9.97
C SER A 7 -12.44 -3.11 8.88
N PRO A 8 -11.88 -4.28 9.22
CA PRO A 8 -11.44 -5.24 8.22
C PRO A 8 -12.67 -5.85 7.55
N MET A 9 -12.74 -5.81 6.21
CA MET A 9 -13.72 -6.60 5.46
C MET A 9 -13.40 -8.08 5.64
N GLU A 10 -14.34 -8.83 6.22
CA GLU A 10 -14.33 -10.29 6.16
C GLU A 10 -14.74 -10.74 4.75
N GLU A 11 -13.89 -11.53 4.11
CA GLU A 11 -14.11 -12.09 2.78
C GLU A 11 -15.02 -13.32 2.92
N SER A 12 -16.32 -13.14 2.69
CA SER A 12 -17.29 -14.24 2.68
C SER A 12 -17.03 -15.17 1.48
N PRO A 13 -16.96 -16.50 1.65
CA PRO A 13 -16.80 -17.43 0.54
C PRO A 13 -18.05 -17.43 -0.35
N ILE A 14 -17.83 -17.39 -1.67
CA ILE A 14 -18.86 -17.50 -2.70
C ILE A 14 -19.49 -18.90 -2.62
N PRO A 15 -20.83 -19.07 -2.62
CA PRO A 15 -21.44 -20.40 -2.61
C PRO A 15 -21.23 -21.13 -3.94
N GLU A 16 -20.72 -22.36 -3.89
CA GLU A 16 -20.66 -23.24 -5.06
C GLU A 16 -22.07 -23.56 -5.58
N LEU A 17 -22.32 -23.19 -6.83
CA LEU A 17 -23.54 -23.54 -7.55
C LEU A 17 -23.45 -25.02 -7.95
N ALA A 18 -24.15 -25.89 -7.22
CA ALA A 18 -24.34 -27.28 -7.61
C ALA A 18 -25.13 -27.36 -8.93
N SER A 19 -24.41 -27.53 -10.04
CA SER A 19 -24.97 -27.81 -11.36
C SER A 19 -25.46 -29.26 -11.43
N LYS A 20 -26.64 -29.53 -10.84
CA LYS A 20 -27.40 -30.75 -11.10
C LYS A 20 -28.39 -30.48 -12.23
N ALA A 21 -27.91 -30.50 -13.47
CA ALA A 21 -28.76 -30.59 -14.64
C ALA A 21 -29.34 -32.02 -14.72
N SER A 22 -30.51 -32.20 -14.11
CA SER A 22 -31.39 -33.33 -14.40
C SER A 22 -32.35 -32.85 -15.48
N GLU A 23 -31.97 -33.03 -16.75
CA GLU A 23 -32.87 -32.79 -17.87
C GLU A 23 -34.01 -33.81 -17.82
N GLY A 24 -35.20 -33.28 -17.55
CA GLY A 24 -36.48 -33.98 -17.66
C GLY A 24 -36.95 -33.97 -19.11
N ASP A 25 -37.22 -35.18 -19.58
CA ASP A 25 -37.80 -35.59 -20.86
C ASP A 25 -39.10 -34.85 -21.23
N GLY A 26 -39.36 -34.68 -22.54
CA GLY A 26 -40.64 -34.11 -22.99
C GLY A 26 -40.75 -33.60 -24.42
N ALA A 27 -40.27 -34.33 -25.43
CA ALA A 27 -40.78 -34.14 -26.80
C ALA A 27 -40.82 -35.48 -27.55
N ALA A 28 -41.93 -36.19 -27.39
CA ALA A 28 -42.22 -37.42 -28.10
C ALA A 28 -42.41 -37.14 -29.60
N THR A 29 -41.51 -37.66 -30.43
CA THR A 29 -41.84 -38.14 -31.77
C THR A 29 -41.21 -39.53 -31.94
N SER A 30 -42.05 -40.55 -32.12
CA SER A 30 -41.62 -41.93 -32.43
C SER A 30 -41.16 -42.00 -33.89
N PRO A 31 -40.22 -42.89 -34.28
CA PRO A 31 -40.52 -44.32 -34.27
C PRO A 31 -39.40 -45.21 -33.70
N ARG A 32 -39.85 -46.12 -32.83
CA ARG A 32 -39.25 -47.41 -32.47
C ARG A 32 -38.16 -47.90 -33.43
N SER A 33 -36.91 -47.83 -33.00
CA SER A 33 -35.84 -48.71 -33.47
C SER A 33 -35.05 -49.21 -32.25
N GLN A 34 -34.74 -50.50 -32.26
CA GLN A 34 -34.14 -51.22 -31.14
C GLN A 34 -32.76 -50.62 -30.82
N ALA A 35 -32.69 -49.79 -29.78
CA ALA A 35 -31.42 -49.22 -29.31
C ALA A 35 -30.64 -50.27 -28.51
N LYS A 36 -29.93 -51.16 -29.21
CA LYS A 36 -28.64 -51.62 -28.66
C LYS A 36 -27.72 -50.41 -28.69
N PRO A 37 -27.04 -50.03 -27.59
CA PRO A 37 -26.06 -48.96 -27.65
C PRO A 37 -25.02 -49.35 -28.70
N PHE A 38 -24.87 -48.52 -29.73
CA PHE A 38 -23.90 -48.71 -30.80
C PHE A 38 -22.50 -48.49 -30.22
N SER A 39 -21.97 -49.50 -29.55
CA SER A 39 -20.60 -49.49 -29.03
C SER A 39 -19.69 -49.99 -30.14
N VAL A 40 -19.05 -49.06 -30.83
CA VAL A 40 -18.00 -49.39 -31.80
C VAL A 40 -16.77 -49.82 -31.00
N PRO A 41 -16.32 -51.07 -31.10
CA PRO A 41 -15.09 -51.47 -30.44
C PRO A 41 -13.93 -50.64 -31.02
N HIS A 42 -12.97 -50.25 -30.17
CA HIS A 42 -11.76 -49.49 -30.50
C HIS A 42 -11.89 -47.96 -30.68
N THR A 43 -12.99 -47.32 -30.26
CA THR A 43 -13.07 -45.84 -30.29
C THR A 43 -11.89 -45.15 -29.60
N LYS A 44 -11.44 -45.68 -28.45
CA LYS A 44 -10.25 -45.19 -27.73
C LYS A 44 -8.97 -45.24 -28.58
N SER A 45 -8.81 -46.29 -29.38
CA SER A 45 -7.64 -46.44 -30.26
C SER A 45 -7.71 -45.49 -31.45
N LEU A 46 -8.91 -45.25 -31.98
CA LEU A 46 -9.15 -44.30 -33.06
C LEU A 46 -8.89 -42.86 -32.57
N GLU A 47 -9.42 -42.51 -31.40
CA GLU A 47 -9.18 -41.22 -30.74
C GLU A 47 -7.68 -40.98 -30.50
N ALA A 48 -6.94 -42.00 -30.03
CA ALA A 48 -5.49 -41.89 -29.85
C ALA A 48 -4.76 -41.61 -31.16
N ARG A 49 -5.12 -42.30 -32.25
CA ARG A 49 -4.49 -42.13 -33.57
C ARG A 49 -4.82 -40.77 -34.19
N ILE A 50 -6.06 -40.31 -34.05
CA ILE A 50 -6.48 -38.97 -34.49
C ILE A 50 -5.68 -37.91 -33.72
N ARG A 51 -5.50 -38.08 -32.41
CA ARG A 51 -4.71 -37.16 -31.58
C ARG A 51 -3.25 -37.11 -32.03
N GLU A 52 -2.63 -38.26 -32.26
CA GLU A 52 -1.26 -38.37 -32.75
C GLU A 52 -1.09 -37.72 -34.14
N GLU A 53 -2.05 -37.91 -35.04
CA GLU A 53 -2.03 -37.31 -36.37
C GLU A 53 -2.21 -35.78 -36.32
N LEU A 54 -3.07 -35.27 -35.43
CA LEU A 54 -3.22 -33.84 -35.19
C LEU A 54 -1.96 -33.22 -34.57
N LEU A 55 -1.28 -33.93 -33.66
CA LEU A 55 0.03 -33.53 -33.13
C LEU A 55 1.10 -33.51 -34.23
N ALA A 56 1.15 -34.55 -35.07
CA ALA A 56 2.13 -34.67 -36.16
C ALA A 56 1.96 -33.60 -37.25
N GLN A 57 0.72 -33.15 -37.48
CA GLN A 57 0.41 -32.05 -38.40
C GLN A 57 0.59 -30.66 -37.75
N GLY A 58 0.94 -30.60 -36.46
CA GLY A 58 1.07 -29.35 -35.70
C GLY A 58 -0.26 -28.62 -35.48
N LEU A 59 -1.38 -29.35 -35.57
CA LEU A 59 -2.73 -28.83 -35.32
C LEU A 59 -3.13 -28.94 -33.86
N LEU A 60 -2.52 -29.88 -33.14
CA LEU A 60 -2.52 -29.94 -31.68
C LEU A 60 -1.08 -29.75 -31.20
N ASP A 61 -0.91 -29.13 -30.05
CA ASP A 61 0.35 -29.15 -29.31
C ASP A 61 0.31 -30.24 -28.23
N SER A 62 1.42 -30.98 -28.07
CA SER A 62 1.55 -32.03 -27.06
C SER A 62 1.73 -31.39 -25.70
N GLU A 63 0.62 -31.07 -25.04
CA GLU A 63 0.63 -30.42 -23.71
C GLU A 63 1.40 -29.10 -23.70
N ALA A 64 1.06 -28.19 -24.62
CA ALA A 64 1.54 -26.82 -24.54
C ALA A 64 1.14 -26.23 -23.19
N GLU A 65 2.12 -25.71 -22.45
CA GLU A 65 1.88 -24.77 -21.36
C GLU A 65 0.85 -23.76 -21.86
N ASP A 66 -0.29 -23.65 -21.17
CA ASP A 66 -1.33 -22.69 -21.51
C ASP A 66 -0.68 -21.29 -21.62
N GLU A 67 -0.43 -20.84 -22.85
CA GLU A 67 0.33 -19.61 -23.14
C GLU A 67 -0.36 -18.40 -22.52
N VAL A 68 -1.70 -18.44 -22.48
CA VAL A 68 -2.52 -17.42 -21.82
C VAL A 68 -2.25 -17.45 -20.33
N LEU A 69 -2.21 -18.63 -19.70
CA LEU A 69 -1.88 -18.77 -18.28
C LEU A 69 -0.43 -18.35 -17.98
N ALA A 70 0.53 -18.67 -18.83
CA ALA A 70 1.93 -18.28 -18.68
C ALA A 70 2.11 -16.76 -18.75
N GLU A 71 1.53 -16.11 -19.77
CA GLU A 71 1.55 -14.65 -19.91
C GLU A 71 0.77 -13.99 -18.77
N LEU A 72 -0.37 -14.54 -18.33
CA LEU A 72 -1.11 -14.04 -17.17
C LEU A 72 -0.27 -14.08 -15.90
N ARG A 73 0.44 -15.18 -15.64
CA ARG A 73 1.36 -15.31 -14.50
C ARG A 73 2.50 -14.30 -14.56
N LYS A 74 3.08 -14.08 -15.74
CA LYS A 74 4.11 -13.06 -15.96
C LYS A 74 3.59 -11.66 -15.66
N ARG A 75 2.42 -11.29 -16.18
CA ARG A 75 1.79 -9.99 -15.90
C ARG A 75 1.44 -9.81 -14.43
N GLN A 76 0.96 -10.86 -13.77
CA GLN A 76 0.71 -10.84 -12.33
C GLN A 76 2.01 -10.60 -11.54
N ALA A 77 3.12 -11.23 -11.93
CA ALA A 77 4.42 -11.02 -11.29
C ALA A 77 4.92 -9.58 -11.49
N GLU A 78 4.83 -9.04 -12.70
CA GLU A 78 5.16 -7.64 -13.00
C GLU A 78 4.30 -6.67 -12.17
N LEU A 79 2.99 -6.89 -12.10
CA LEU A 79 2.06 -6.06 -11.33
C LEU A 79 2.37 -6.10 -9.83
N ARG A 80 2.69 -7.28 -9.29
CA ARG A 80 3.10 -7.43 -7.88
C ARG A 80 4.40 -6.68 -7.61
N ALA A 81 5.39 -6.78 -8.49
CA ALA A 81 6.66 -6.08 -8.37
C ALA A 81 6.48 -4.55 -8.39
N VAL A 82 5.70 -4.03 -9.33
CA VAL A 82 5.40 -2.59 -9.45
C VAL A 82 4.62 -2.11 -8.22
N THR A 83 3.63 -2.86 -7.76
CA THR A 83 2.86 -2.53 -6.55
C THR A 83 3.76 -2.48 -5.32
N ALA A 84 4.64 -3.46 -5.15
CA ALA A 84 5.59 -3.50 -4.04
C ALA A 84 6.55 -2.31 -4.07
N HIS A 85 7.12 -1.99 -5.24
CA HIS A 85 8.00 -0.84 -5.43
C HIS A 85 7.30 0.49 -5.09
N ASN A 86 6.08 0.68 -5.60
CA ASN A 86 5.29 1.88 -5.35
C ASN A 86 4.94 2.03 -3.88
N ARG A 87 4.54 0.95 -3.20
CA ARG A 87 4.27 0.94 -1.77
C ARG A 87 5.52 1.30 -0.96
N ALA A 88 6.66 0.68 -1.27
CA ALA A 88 7.92 0.95 -0.59
C ALA A 88 8.36 2.42 -0.77
N ARG A 89 8.27 2.96 -1.98
CA ARG A 89 8.60 4.38 -2.24
C ARG A 89 7.69 5.35 -1.51
N LYS A 90 6.37 5.11 -1.53
CA LYS A 90 5.41 5.92 -0.77
C LYS A 90 5.71 5.88 0.72
N GLN A 91 5.96 4.69 1.26
CA GLN A 91 6.29 4.52 2.67
C GLN A 91 7.58 5.26 3.06
N ALA A 92 8.65 5.11 2.27
CA ALA A 92 9.91 5.79 2.52
C ALA A 92 9.76 7.33 2.46
N HIS A 93 8.99 7.83 1.49
CA HIS A 93 8.72 9.26 1.35
C HIS A 93 7.94 9.81 2.56
N ILE A 94 6.85 9.14 2.96
CA ILE A 94 6.04 9.54 4.12
C ILE A 94 6.89 9.50 5.40
N GLN A 95 7.68 8.44 5.59
CA GLN A 95 8.58 8.35 6.76
C GLN A 95 9.62 9.47 6.79
N ARG A 96 10.18 9.84 5.64
CA ARG A 96 11.12 10.97 5.55
C ARG A 96 10.43 12.27 5.96
N MET A 97 9.27 12.59 5.37
CA MET A 97 8.53 13.80 5.70
C MET A 97 8.12 13.84 7.18
N ALA A 98 7.70 12.71 7.76
CA ALA A 98 7.36 12.63 9.17
C ALA A 98 8.56 12.94 10.07
N ARG A 99 9.75 12.40 9.75
CA ARG A 99 10.98 12.69 10.49
C ARG A 99 11.40 14.15 10.38
N GLU A 100 11.30 14.73 9.19
CA GLU A 100 11.59 16.15 8.95
C GLU A 100 10.63 17.06 9.74
N GLU A 101 9.33 16.74 9.73
CA GLU A 101 8.34 17.52 10.48
C GLU A 101 8.51 17.37 11.99
N MET A 102 8.83 16.17 12.50
CA MET A 102 9.16 15.97 13.92
C MET A 102 10.35 16.86 14.34
N ARG A 103 11.43 16.87 13.56
CA ARG A 103 12.59 17.74 13.80
C ARG A 103 12.20 19.22 13.79
N ARG A 104 11.33 19.63 12.86
CA ARG A 104 10.82 21.01 12.80
C ARG A 104 9.95 21.34 14.02
N GLN A 105 9.13 20.43 14.50
CA GLN A 105 8.33 20.60 15.71
C GLN A 105 9.19 20.74 16.97
N GLU A 106 10.27 19.95 17.09
CA GLU A 106 11.25 20.08 18.18
C GLU A 106 11.92 21.46 18.16
N LEU A 107 12.32 21.95 16.98
CA LEU A 107 12.87 23.30 16.84
C LEU A 107 11.84 24.38 17.21
N ARG A 108 10.58 24.25 16.79
CA ARG A 108 9.50 25.17 17.21
C ARG A 108 9.28 25.12 18.73
N ALA A 109 9.39 23.96 19.36
CA ALA A 109 9.30 23.83 20.82
C ALA A 109 10.46 24.54 21.52
N ARG A 110 11.71 24.35 21.05
CA ARG A 110 12.87 25.10 21.54
C ARG A 110 12.72 26.61 21.34
N ALA A 111 12.17 27.04 20.21
CA ALA A 111 11.92 28.46 19.95
C ALA A 111 10.96 29.06 20.99
N ARG A 112 9.87 28.35 21.34
CA ARG A 112 8.94 28.79 22.40
C ARG A 112 9.62 28.91 23.77
N VAL A 113 10.53 28.00 24.11
CA VAL A 113 11.30 28.08 25.36
C VAL A 113 12.22 29.30 25.32
N ALA A 114 12.97 29.50 24.23
CA ALA A 114 13.84 30.67 24.07
C ALA A 114 13.07 32.00 24.09
N ASP A 115 11.88 32.07 23.46
CA ASP A 115 10.97 33.23 23.53
C ASP A 115 10.58 33.52 24.99
N THR A 116 10.25 32.48 25.75
CA THR A 116 9.89 32.60 27.17
C THR A 116 11.08 33.16 27.98
N GLU A 117 12.28 32.64 27.75
CA GLU A 117 13.50 33.11 28.42
C GLU A 117 13.83 34.57 28.06
N VAL A 118 13.62 34.99 26.80
CA VAL A 118 13.78 36.40 26.40
C VAL A 118 12.86 37.29 27.22
N MET A 119 11.59 36.89 27.36
CA MET A 119 10.61 37.64 28.15
C MET A 119 10.98 37.69 29.64
N GLU A 120 11.57 36.62 30.19
CA GLU A 120 12.10 36.60 31.56
C GLU A 120 13.30 37.52 31.75
N ALA A 121 14.27 37.48 30.84
CA ALA A 121 15.44 38.35 30.86
C ALA A 121 15.01 39.83 30.75
N TYR A 122 14.04 40.13 29.88
CA TYR A 122 13.44 41.46 29.77
C TYR A 122 12.76 41.90 31.08
N ARG A 123 11.91 41.06 31.67
CA ARG A 123 11.26 41.33 32.96
C ARG A 123 12.29 41.61 34.06
N ARG A 124 13.38 40.84 34.11
CA ARG A 124 14.47 41.04 35.07
C ARG A 124 15.17 42.40 34.90
N ILE A 125 15.48 42.78 33.67
CA ILE A 125 16.04 44.10 33.34
C ILE A 125 15.09 45.22 33.75
N MET A 126 13.81 45.09 33.41
CA MET A 126 12.79 46.09 33.74
C MET A 126 12.58 46.20 35.25
N GLY A 127 12.59 45.09 35.99
CA GLY A 127 12.53 45.09 37.45
C GLY A 127 13.72 45.82 38.10
N ALA A 128 14.93 45.69 37.54
CA ALA A 128 16.07 46.48 38.00
C ALA A 128 15.86 47.98 37.76
N ARG A 129 15.39 48.35 36.55
CA ARG A 129 15.12 49.75 36.18
C ARG A 129 14.00 50.37 37.03
N GLN A 130 12.95 49.62 37.35
CA GLN A 130 11.87 50.06 38.25
C GLN A 130 12.39 50.40 39.64
N LYS A 131 13.37 49.64 40.14
CA LYS A 131 14.08 49.92 41.40
C LYS A 131 15.11 51.04 41.28
N LYS A 132 15.08 51.83 40.19
CA LYS A 132 16.06 52.88 39.84
C LYS A 132 17.52 52.38 39.85
N ARG A 133 17.72 51.07 39.67
CA ARG A 133 19.04 50.42 39.63
C ARG A 133 19.43 50.14 38.19
N THR A 134 20.67 50.42 37.83
CA THR A 134 21.21 50.02 36.53
C THR A 134 21.30 48.48 36.44
N PRO A 135 20.85 47.85 35.34
CA PRO A 135 21.05 46.43 35.13
C PRO A 135 22.53 46.06 35.18
N THR A 136 22.85 44.99 35.89
CA THR A 136 24.22 44.51 36.09
C THR A 136 24.82 43.97 34.79
N LYS A 137 26.15 43.88 34.72
CA LYS A 137 26.86 43.26 33.57
C LYS A 137 26.35 41.83 33.32
N LYS A 138 26.20 41.02 34.38
CA LYS A 138 25.68 39.65 34.29
C LYS A 138 24.26 39.59 33.72
N GLU A 139 23.36 40.50 34.13
CA GLU A 139 22.00 40.56 33.59
C GLU A 139 21.98 40.91 32.10
N LYS A 140 22.83 41.85 31.68
CA LYS A 140 22.97 42.23 30.26
C LYS A 140 23.57 41.10 29.43
N GLU A 141 24.62 40.44 29.91
CA GLU A 141 25.25 39.30 29.24
C GLU A 141 24.28 38.12 29.08
N HIS A 142 23.51 37.83 30.12
CA HIS A 142 22.48 36.79 30.05
C HIS A 142 21.39 37.13 29.03
N ALA A 143 20.86 38.36 29.04
CA ALA A 143 19.86 38.78 28.05
C ALA A 143 20.42 38.72 26.61
N TRP A 144 21.68 39.13 26.42
CA TRP A 144 22.35 39.04 25.13
C TRP A 144 22.52 37.58 24.67
N LYS A 145 22.92 36.68 25.57
CA LYS A 145 23.07 35.26 25.28
C LYS A 145 21.74 34.65 24.81
N VAL A 146 20.66 34.89 25.55
CA VAL A 146 19.32 34.33 25.22
C VAL A 146 18.81 34.89 23.88
N LEU A 147 19.04 36.17 23.59
CA LEU A 147 18.70 36.76 22.28
C LEU A 147 19.46 36.07 21.13
N LYS A 148 20.75 35.78 21.32
CA LYS A 148 21.56 35.09 20.30
C LYS A 148 21.14 33.64 20.11
N GLU A 149 20.78 32.95 21.19
CA GLU A 149 20.25 31.61 21.12
C GLU A 149 18.93 31.57 20.34
N ARG A 150 17.98 32.47 20.65
CA ARG A 150 16.74 32.62 19.90
C ARG A 150 16.99 32.87 18.41
N GLU A 151 17.88 33.80 18.08
CA GLU A 151 18.24 34.13 16.70
C GLU A 151 18.79 32.90 15.95
N SER A 152 19.62 32.10 16.63
CA SER A 152 20.17 30.87 16.05
C SER A 152 19.10 29.81 15.77
N ILE A 153 18.12 29.66 16.66
CA ILE A 153 17.03 28.69 16.49
C ILE A 153 16.11 29.12 15.34
N LEU A 154 15.81 30.41 15.22
CA LEU A 154 14.99 30.92 14.12
C LEU A 154 15.67 30.72 12.75
N LYS A 155 16.99 30.96 12.66
CA LYS A 155 17.74 30.66 11.43
C LYS A 155 17.67 29.19 11.03
N LEU A 156 17.63 28.26 12.00
CA LEU A 156 17.47 26.83 11.74
C LEU A 156 16.03 26.45 11.33
N LEU A 157 15.03 27.27 11.67
CA LEU A 157 13.63 27.06 11.28
C LEU A 157 13.31 27.62 9.88
N ASP A 158 14.01 28.69 9.48
CA ASP A 158 13.85 29.34 8.17
C ASP A 158 14.64 28.65 7.05
N ALA A 159 15.53 27.71 7.41
CA ALA A 159 16.31 26.88 6.48
C ALA A 159 15.53 25.66 6.00
#